data_AF-A0A7G8HBD3-F1
#
_entry.id   AF-A0A7G8HBD3-F1
#
_cell.length_a   1.000
_cell.length_b   1.000
_cell.length_c   1.000
_cell.angle_alpha   90.00
_cell.angle_beta   90.00
_cell.angle_gamma   90.00
#
_symmetry.space_group_name_H-M   'P 1'
#
loop_
_entity.id
_entity.type
_entity.pdbx_description
1 polymer ?
#
loop_
_entity_poly.entity_id
_entity_poly.type
_entity_poly.pdbx_seq_one_letter_code
_entity_poly.pdbx_strand_id
1 'polypeptide(L)' 'MRWEYTQLRFVPRGKSWTGEIEELWLDDRQLISRSHPQRDVSLVGLMNELGEQGWELVTYAQPFTGYHGGCYTFKRQK' A
#
# COMPACT_ATOMS: atom_id res chain seq x y z
N MET A 1 7.99 22.77 6.28
CA MET A 1 7.36 21.79 5.37
C MET A 1 7.68 20.41 5.92
N ARG A 2 6.68 19.59 6.23
CA ARG A 2 6.88 18.25 6.77
C ARG A 2 6.36 17.22 5.77
N TRP A 3 7.18 16.25 5.44
CA TRP A 3 6.76 15.10 4.65
C TRP A 3 6.12 14.06 5.59
N GLU A 4 5.03 13.47 5.13
CA GLU A 4 4.46 12.25 5.69
C GLU A 4 4.77 11.10 4.73
N TYR A 5 5.00 9.91 5.27
CA TYR A 5 5.24 8.68 4.49
C TYR A 5 4.20 7.63 4.84
N THR A 6 3.73 6.90 3.85
CA THR A 6 2.90 5.72 4.09
C THR A 6 3.48 4.52 3.35
N GLN A 7 3.51 3.37 4.03
CA GLN A 7 4.02 2.13 3.48
C GLN A 7 2.97 1.05 3.61
N LEU A 8 2.66 0.37 2.51
CA LEU A 8 1.71 -0.73 2.51
C LEU A 8 2.29 -1.97 1.87
N ARG A 9 1.87 -3.12 2.39
CA ARG A 9 2.22 -4.45 1.88
C ARG A 9 0.98 -5.07 1.27
N PHE A 10 0.95 -5.16 -0.05
CA PHE A 10 -0.16 -5.74 -0.80
C PHE A 10 0.15 -7.16 -1.27
N VAL A 11 -0.79 -8.07 -1.09
CA VAL A 11 -0.72 -9.48 -1.49
C VAL A 11 -1.87 -9.79 -2.45
N PRO A 12 -1.62 -10.06 -3.74
CA PRO A 12 -2.66 -10.30 -4.73
C PRO A 12 -3.30 -11.68 -4.56
N ARG A 13 -4.59 -11.79 -4.86
CA ARG A 13 -5.27 -13.09 -5.02
C ARG A 13 -4.98 -13.63 -6.42
N GLY A 14 -3.89 -14.40 -6.56
CA GLY A 14 -3.46 -14.96 -7.84
C GLY A 14 -2.87 -13.91 -8.78
N LYS A 15 -3.28 -13.92 -10.06
CA LYS A 15 -2.88 -12.91 -11.07
C LYS A 15 -3.93 -11.79 -11.17
N SER A 16 -4.36 -11.26 -10.03
CA SER A 16 -5.40 -10.23 -9.94
C SER A 16 -4.86 -8.93 -9.35
N TRP A 17 -5.48 -7.82 -9.71
CA TRP A 17 -5.33 -6.52 -9.05
C TRP A 17 -6.08 -6.44 -7.70
N THR A 18 -6.88 -7.46 -7.38
CA THR A 18 -7.57 -7.60 -6.10
C THR A 18 -6.79 -8.51 -5.17
N GLY A 19 -6.71 -8.14 -3.89
CA GLY A 19 -5.92 -8.86 -2.91
C GLY A 19 -6.16 -8.36 -1.49
N GLU A 20 -5.12 -8.41 -0.68
CA GLU A 20 -5.15 -8.01 0.73
C GLU A 20 -4.04 -6.98 1.00
N ILE A 21 -4.32 -6.02 1.89
CA ILE A 21 -3.29 -5.23 2.55
C ILE A 21 -2.95 -5.94 3.86
N GLU A 22 -1.78 -6.56 3.92
CA GLU A 22 -1.29 -7.25 5.11
C GLU A 22 -0.75 -6.27 6.16
N GLU A 23 -0.16 -5.17 5.71
CA GLU A 23 0.37 -4.12 6.57
C GLU A 23 0.18 -2.75 5.94
N LEU A 24 -0.10 -1.75 6.77
CA LEU A 24 -0.14 -0.34 6.41
C LEU A 24 0.44 0.47 7.56
N TRP A 25 1.39 1.32 7.26
CA TRP A 25 2.09 2.19 8.20
C TRP A 25 1.99 3.63 7.73
N LEU A 26 1.71 4.56 8.64
CA LEU A 26 1.77 6.01 8.42
C LEU A 26 2.85 6.57 9.34
N ASP A 27 3.97 7.00 8.77
CA ASP A 27 5.22 7.25 9.49
C ASP A 27 5.51 6.05 10.44
N ASP A 28 5.58 6.30 11.75
CA ASP A 28 5.87 5.29 12.77
C ASP A 28 4.61 4.57 13.30
N ARG A 29 3.42 4.88 12.77
CA ARG A 29 2.15 4.33 13.25
C ARG A 29 1.63 3.23 12.33
N GLN A 30 1.52 2.02 12.86
CA GLN A 30 0.82 0.92 12.18
C GLN A 30 -0.70 1.15 12.19
N LEU A 31 -1.31 1.15 11.01
CA LEU A 31 -2.76 1.27 10.81
C LEU A 31 -3.41 -0.09 10.51
N ILE A 32 -2.72 -0.94 9.75
CA ILE A 32 -3.14 -2.31 9.43
C ILE A 32 -2.00 -3.25 9.79
N SER A 33 -2.31 -4.36 10.44
CA SER A 33 -1.36 -5.38 10.87
C SER A 33 -1.71 -6.74 10.28
N ARG A 34 -0.72 -7.62 10.16
CA ARG A 34 -0.91 -8.97 9.58
C ARG A 34 -1.92 -9.83 10.34
N SER A 35 -2.12 -9.56 11.62
CA SER A 35 -3.11 -10.27 12.44
C SER A 35 -4.56 -9.95 12.01
N HIS A 36 -4.77 -8.78 11.37
CA HIS A 36 -6.07 -8.30 10.91
C HIS A 36 -5.90 -7.61 9.55
N PRO A 37 -5.60 -8.37 8.47
CA PRO A 37 -5.37 -7.81 7.16
C PRO A 37 -6.68 -7.25 6.58
N GLN A 38 -6.57 -6.20 5.77
CA GLN A 38 -7.72 -5.70 5.02
C GLN A 38 -7.86 -6.50 3.72
N ARG A 39 -8.99 -7.15 3.53
CA ARG A 39 -9.24 -8.06 2.41
C ARG A 39 -10.04 -7.41 1.29
N ASP A 40 -10.03 -8.09 0.14
CA ASP A 40 -10.76 -7.72 -1.08
C ASP A 40 -10.48 -6.28 -1.56
N VAL A 41 -9.23 -5.85 -1.38
CA VAL A 41 -8.74 -4.53 -1.79
C VAL A 41 -8.36 -4.56 -3.26
N SER A 42 -8.86 -3.59 -4.03
CA SER A 42 -8.35 -3.29 -5.38
C SER A 42 -7.10 -2.41 -5.28
N LEU A 43 -5.95 -2.91 -5.73
CA LEU A 43 -4.70 -2.14 -5.71
C LEU A 43 -4.82 -0.87 -6.56
N VAL A 44 -5.48 -0.94 -7.72
CA VAL A 44 -5.69 0.23 -8.58
C VAL A 44 -6.59 1.25 -7.90
N GLY A 45 -7.67 0.79 -7.24
CA GLY A 45 -8.56 1.67 -6.48
C GLY A 45 -7.82 2.40 -5.37
N LEU A 46 -7.06 1.66 -4.57
CA LEU A 46 -6.22 2.21 -3.51
C LEU A 46 -5.20 3.23 -4.03
N MET A 47 -4.54 2.95 -5.15
CA MET A 47 -3.59 3.89 -5.76
C MET A 47 -4.26 5.19 -6.20
N ASN A 48 -5.46 5.11 -6.76
CA ASN A 48 -6.22 6.30 -7.15
C ASN A 48 -6.65 7.11 -5.92
N GLU A 49 -7.21 6.46 -4.89
CA GLU A 49 -7.61 7.12 -3.63
C GLU A 49 -6.43 7.82 -2.94
N LEU A 50 -5.25 7.19 -2.95
CA LEU A 50 -4.02 7.79 -2.43
C LEU A 50 -3.61 9.02 -3.26
N GLY A 51 -3.65 8.91 -4.59
CA GLY A 51 -3.36 10.03 -5.50
C GLY A 51 -4.29 11.22 -5.30
N GLU A 52 -5.60 10.98 -5.13
CA GLU A 52 -6.60 12.01 -4.82
C GLU A 52 -6.32 12.72 -3.48
N GLN A 53 -5.71 12.02 -2.53
CA GLN A 53 -5.26 12.56 -1.24
C GLN A 53 -3.87 13.21 -1.28
N GLY A 54 -3.28 13.35 -2.47
CA GLY A 54 -1.97 13.97 -2.69
C GLY A 54 -0.78 13.07 -2.33
N TRP A 55 -0.99 11.77 -2.18
CA TRP A 55 0.09 10.81 -1.98
C TRP A 55 0.74 10.45 -3.31
N GLU A 56 2.05 10.61 -3.38
CA GLU A 56 2.87 10.27 -4.54
C GLU A 56 3.58 8.94 -4.30
N LEU A 57 3.48 8.00 -5.25
CA LEU A 57 4.25 6.76 -5.20
C LEU A 57 5.74 7.08 -5.36
N VAL A 58 6.54 6.71 -4.37
CA VAL A 58 8.00 6.95 -4.36
C VAL A 58 8.75 5.69 -4.76
N THR A 59 8.40 4.55 -4.17
CA THR A 59 9.09 3.29 -4.42
C THR A 59 8.13 2.13 -4.42
N TYR A 60 8.41 1.17 -5.29
CA TYR A 60 7.81 -0.15 -5.29
C TYR A 60 8.93 -1.18 -5.15
N ALA A 61 8.81 -2.07 -4.17
CA ALA A 61 9.65 -3.25 -4.03
C ALA A 61 8.77 -4.49 -4.19
N GLN A 62 9.20 -5.43 -5.03
CA GLN A 62 8.51 -6.71 -5.26
C GLN A 62 9.25 -7.86 -4.55
N PRO A 63 9.05 -8.08 -3.25
CA PRO A 63 9.70 -9.15 -2.50
C PRO A 63 9.12 -10.56 -2.74
N PHE A 64 8.08 -10.75 -3.58
CA PHE A 64 7.42 -12.05 -3.77
C PHE A 64 7.15 -12.40 -5.23
N THR A 65 7.05 -13.71 -5.50
CA THR A 65 6.50 -14.28 -6.73
C THR A 65 4.98 -14.07 -6.76
N GLY A 66 4.53 -12.99 -7.41
CA GLY A 66 3.13 -12.64 -7.61
C GLY A 66 3.04 -11.39 -8.48
N TYR A 67 2.09 -11.32 -9.41
CA TYR A 67 2.10 -10.31 -10.49
C TYR A 67 2.13 -8.85 -9.98
N HIS A 68 1.35 -8.57 -8.93
CA HIS A 68 1.17 -7.23 -8.36
C HIS A 68 1.50 -7.16 -6.86
N GLY A 69 2.13 -8.19 -6.31
CA GLY A 69 2.41 -8.25 -4.87
C GLY A 69 3.66 -7.48 -4.52
N GLY A 70 3.60 -6.64 -3.49
CA GLY A 70 4.79 -5.96 -3.02
C GLY A 70 4.56 -4.92 -1.95
N CYS A 71 5.65 -4.24 -1.62
CA CYS A 71 5.67 -3.12 -0.70
C CYS A 71 5.66 -1.82 -1.51
N TYR A 72 4.68 -0.97 -1.25
CA TYR A 72 4.52 0.33 -1.88
C TYR A 72 4.78 1.41 -0.85
N THR A 73 5.63 2.37 -1.18
CA THR A 73 5.89 3.54 -0.34
C THR A 73 5.40 4.78 -1.06
N PHE A 74 4.61 5.58 -0.37
CA PHE A 74 4.13 6.87 -0.82
C PHE A 74 4.60 7.97 0.12
N LYS A 75 4.65 9.19 -0.39
CA LYS A 75 4.91 10.40 0.41
C LYS A 75 3.88 11.47 0.06
N ARG A 76 3.61 12.38 0.99
CA ARG A 76 2.90 13.63 0.68
C ARG A 76 3.45 14.78 1.51
N GLN A 77 3.26 16.00 0.99
CA GLN A 77 3.59 17.21 1.72
C GLN A 77 2.39 17.63 2.59
N LYS A 78 2.64 17.86 3.88
CA LYS A 78 1.67 18.41 4.82
C LYS A 78 1.84 19.92 4.98
#